data_AF-A0A1E5RZR4-F1
#
_entry.id   AF-A0A1E5RZR4-F1
#
_cell.length_a   1.000
_cell.length_b   1.000
_cell.length_c   1.000
_cell.angle_alpha   90.00
_cell.angle_beta   90.00
_cell.angle_gamma   90.00
#
_symmetry.space_group_name_H-M   'P 1'
#
loop_
_entity.id
_entity.type
_entity.pdbx_description
1 polymer ?
#
loop_
_entity_poly.entity_id
_entity_poly.type
_entity_poly.pdbx_seq_one_letter_code
_entity_poly.pdbx_strand_id
1 'polypeptide(L)'
;MFKPSNILQAAGFRFNRAGVEVWSTHVRRHKNVRLPTTTKDGRNSFYKGTRSSGIGRHTKFGRYVINWDRVRTFVTPEVPNLHLKPLVSHHVDELKNKYDAELYPKGAQDGQLYFDSLIKYIKEGETPVSLDMQKKRVFNYSKDWMKPKNSD
;
A
#
# COMPACT_ATOMS: atom_id res chain seq x y z
N MET A 1 -54.72 -22.66 11.31
CA MET A 1 -53.60 -22.01 12.04
C MET A 1 -52.49 -23.04 12.17
N PHE A 2 -51.43 -22.93 11.37
CA PHE A 2 -50.33 -23.91 11.33
C PHE A 2 -49.17 -23.42 12.21
N LYS A 3 -48.64 -24.28 13.10
CA LYS A 3 -47.41 -24.02 13.85
C LYS A 3 -46.23 -24.72 13.14
N PRO A 4 -45.11 -24.05 12.88
CA PRO A 4 -43.93 -24.69 12.29
C PRO A 4 -43.24 -25.62 13.31
N SER A 5 -42.63 -26.72 12.81
CA SER A 5 -41.97 -27.75 13.62
C SER A 5 -40.58 -27.33 14.11
N ASN A 6 -40.18 -27.84 15.29
CA ASN A 6 -38.96 -27.46 16.03
C ASN A 6 -37.63 -27.69 15.29
N ILE A 7 -37.61 -28.53 14.25
CA ILE A 7 -36.40 -28.81 13.44
C ILE A 7 -36.02 -27.60 12.57
N LEU A 8 -37.00 -26.80 12.13
CA LEU A 8 -36.76 -25.63 11.26
C LEU A 8 -36.23 -24.41 12.04
N GLN A 9 -36.41 -24.36 13.37
CA GLN A 9 -35.87 -23.29 14.21
C GLN A 9 -34.38 -23.47 14.53
N ALA A 10 -33.89 -24.72 14.63
CA ALA A 10 -32.48 -25.01 14.87
C ALA A 10 -31.55 -24.61 13.70
N ALA A 11 -32.12 -24.41 12.51
CA ALA A 11 -31.42 -23.97 11.29
C ALA A 11 -31.38 -22.43 11.10
N GLY A 12 -31.91 -21.64 12.05
CA GLY A 12 -31.71 -20.18 12.08
C GLY A 12 -32.59 -19.33 11.16
N PHE A 13 -33.59 -19.89 10.48
CA PHE A 13 -34.51 -19.14 9.63
C PHE A 13 -35.67 -18.52 10.43
N ARG A 14 -35.95 -17.22 10.22
CA ARG A 14 -37.06 -16.49 10.88
C ARG A 14 -38.06 -15.98 9.86
N PHE A 15 -39.33 -16.23 10.16
CA PHE A 15 -40.44 -15.96 9.27
C PHE A 15 -41.32 -14.77 9.80
N ASN A 16 -41.91 -13.87 8.97
CA ASN A 16 -42.85 -12.79 9.39
C ASN A 16 -44.23 -13.35 9.81
N ARG A 17 -45.09 -12.50 10.43
CA ARG A 17 -46.16 -12.77 11.45
C ARG A 17 -47.13 -13.98 11.32
N ALA A 18 -47.00 -14.84 10.31
CA ALA A 18 -47.62 -16.17 10.21
C ALA A 18 -46.62 -17.34 10.09
N GLY A 19 -45.33 -17.10 9.87
CA GLY A 19 -44.46 -18.10 9.25
C GLY A 19 -44.16 -17.84 7.76
N VAL A 20 -43.93 -16.59 7.30
CA VAL A 20 -43.42 -16.30 5.93
C VAL A 20 -41.91 -15.95 5.86
N GLU A 21 -41.15 -16.62 4.98
CA GLU A 21 -39.71 -16.41 4.79
C GLU A 21 -39.54 -15.23 3.84
N VAL A 22 -38.90 -14.16 4.29
CA VAL A 22 -38.69 -12.97 3.47
C VAL A 22 -37.19 -12.75 3.34
N TRP A 23 -36.68 -12.95 2.14
CA TRP A 23 -35.25 -12.80 1.80
C TRP A 23 -34.66 -11.40 2.06
N SER A 24 -35.50 -10.42 2.39
CA SER A 24 -35.04 -9.22 3.09
C SER A 24 -36.14 -8.66 3.98
N THR A 25 -35.93 -8.69 5.29
CA THR A 25 -36.64 -7.83 6.23
C THR A 25 -36.22 -6.39 5.99
N HIS A 26 -36.76 -5.76 4.95
CA HIS A 26 -36.74 -4.31 4.88
C HIS A 26 -37.76 -3.79 5.89
N VAL A 27 -37.33 -3.71 7.15
CA VAL A 27 -37.93 -2.81 8.13
C VAL A 27 -37.68 -1.39 7.60
N ARG A 28 -38.60 -0.84 6.82
CA ARG A 28 -38.55 0.57 6.41
C ARG A 28 -39.66 1.31 7.12
N ARG A 29 -39.27 2.22 8.02
CA ARG A 29 -40.17 3.31 8.43
C ARG A 29 -39.69 4.69 7.99
N HIS A 30 -38.40 4.94 7.82
CA HIS A 30 -37.91 6.16 7.16
C HIS A 30 -36.61 5.87 6.39
N LYS A 31 -36.52 6.27 5.13
CA LYS A 31 -35.32 6.14 4.30
C LYS A 31 -34.66 7.51 4.19
N ASN A 32 -33.38 7.63 4.51
CA ASN A 32 -32.62 8.82 4.12
C ASN A 32 -32.48 8.83 2.60
N VAL A 33 -33.14 9.79 1.94
CA VAL A 33 -33.21 9.87 0.47
C VAL A 33 -32.00 10.61 -0.12
N ARG A 34 -31.25 11.36 0.69
CA ARG A 34 -30.09 12.17 0.25
C ARG A 34 -28.78 11.40 0.33
N LEU A 35 -28.74 10.20 -0.24
CA LEU A 35 -27.51 9.44 -0.41
C LEU A 35 -26.87 9.76 -1.77
N PRO A 36 -25.53 9.72 -1.89
CA PRO A 36 -24.89 9.87 -3.19
C PRO A 36 -25.34 8.73 -4.11
N THR A 37 -25.77 9.09 -5.32
CA THR A 37 -26.21 8.10 -6.32
C THR A 37 -25.07 7.15 -6.70
N THR A 38 -25.37 5.91 -6.99
CA THR A 38 -24.42 4.92 -7.53
C THR A 38 -24.59 4.77 -9.03
N THR A 39 -23.80 3.92 -9.68
CA THR A 39 -23.98 3.59 -11.10
C THR A 39 -25.25 2.79 -11.39
N LYS A 40 -25.89 2.22 -10.35
CA LYS A 40 -27.11 1.42 -10.47
C LYS A 40 -28.37 2.21 -10.13
N ASP A 41 -28.22 3.42 -9.60
CA ASP A 41 -29.34 4.31 -9.33
C ASP A 41 -29.71 5.10 -10.59
N GLY A 42 -30.96 5.54 -10.68
CA GLY A 42 -31.46 6.36 -11.80
C GLY A 42 -32.02 5.54 -12.97
N ARG A 43 -32.46 6.25 -14.03
CA ARG A 43 -33.00 5.67 -15.27
C ARG A 43 -31.90 5.53 -16.33
N ASN A 44 -32.21 4.90 -17.45
CA ASN A 44 -31.31 4.60 -18.57
C ASN A 44 -30.43 5.76 -19.07
N SER A 45 -30.84 7.03 -18.91
CA SER A 45 -30.05 8.20 -19.33
C SER A 45 -29.01 8.66 -18.30
N PHE A 46 -29.09 8.15 -17.07
CA PHE A 46 -28.15 8.50 -16.02
C PHE A 46 -26.87 7.67 -16.17
N TYR A 47 -25.76 8.36 -16.45
CA TYR A 47 -24.43 7.77 -16.49
C TYR A 47 -23.50 8.50 -15.51
N LYS A 48 -22.96 7.76 -14.54
CA LYS A 48 -22.05 8.31 -13.51
C LYS A 48 -20.57 8.01 -13.78
N GLY A 49 -20.26 6.87 -14.40
CA GLY A 49 -18.88 6.38 -14.58
C GLY A 49 -18.20 5.92 -13.28
N THR A 50 -16.99 5.34 -13.40
CA THR A 50 -16.22 4.77 -12.28
C THR A 50 -14.73 5.16 -12.31
N ARG A 51 -14.37 6.23 -13.01
CA ARG A 51 -12.98 6.67 -13.24
C ARG A 51 -12.09 5.67 -13.98
N SER A 52 -12.68 4.64 -14.61
CA SER A 52 -11.95 3.68 -15.44
C SER A 52 -11.57 4.25 -16.81
N SER A 53 -12.50 5.00 -17.42
CA SER A 53 -12.38 5.57 -18.75
C SER A 53 -11.88 7.02 -18.75
N GLY A 54 -11.44 7.52 -19.90
CA GLY A 54 -10.72 8.80 -20.07
C GLY A 54 -9.51 8.70 -21.00
N ILE A 55 -9.41 7.59 -21.73
CA ILE A 55 -8.26 7.19 -22.53
C ILE A 55 -8.36 7.81 -23.93
N GLY A 56 -9.52 7.72 -24.54
CA GLY A 56 -9.80 8.15 -25.91
C GLY A 56 -10.88 9.22 -25.99
N ARG A 57 -11.60 9.23 -27.12
CA ARG A 57 -12.61 10.25 -27.43
C ARG A 57 -13.86 9.63 -28.05
N HIS A 58 -15.03 10.17 -27.72
CA HIS A 58 -16.27 9.86 -28.42
C HIS A 58 -16.28 10.47 -29.83
N THR A 59 -16.81 9.73 -30.79
CA THR A 59 -17.04 10.18 -32.17
C THR A 59 -18.38 10.88 -32.29
N LYS A 60 -18.60 11.62 -33.39
CA LYS A 60 -19.88 12.26 -33.71
C LYS A 60 -21.05 11.26 -33.74
N PHE A 61 -20.78 10.00 -34.09
CA PHE A 61 -21.77 8.94 -34.22
C PHE A 61 -21.91 8.07 -32.95
N GLY A 62 -21.42 8.53 -31.80
CA GLY A 62 -21.56 7.82 -30.52
C GLY A 62 -20.58 6.66 -30.30
N ARG A 63 -19.72 6.32 -31.28
CA ARG A 63 -18.63 5.34 -31.10
C ARG A 63 -17.50 5.91 -30.24
N TYR A 64 -16.59 5.06 -29.80
CA TYR A 64 -15.40 5.45 -29.04
C TYR A 64 -14.12 5.10 -29.81
N VAL A 65 -13.15 6.03 -29.87
CA VAL A 65 -11.83 5.80 -30.46
C VAL A 65 -10.78 5.92 -29.37
N ILE A 66 -9.97 4.89 -29.19
CA ILE A 66 -8.91 4.82 -28.17
C ILE A 66 -7.70 5.64 -28.65
N ASN A 67 -7.13 6.44 -27.75
CA ASN A 67 -5.78 7.00 -27.92
C ASN A 67 -4.79 6.14 -27.13
N TRP A 68 -3.90 5.43 -27.82
CA TRP A 68 -2.94 4.51 -27.21
C TRP A 68 -1.89 5.21 -26.35
N ASP A 69 -1.55 6.47 -26.64
CA ASP A 69 -0.59 7.25 -25.85
C ASP A 69 -1.08 7.52 -24.42
N ARG A 70 -2.39 7.40 -24.18
CA ARG A 70 -3.02 7.60 -22.87
C ARG A 70 -3.39 6.29 -22.18
N VAL A 71 -3.15 5.15 -22.81
CA VAL A 71 -3.39 3.85 -22.20
C VAL A 71 -2.33 3.59 -21.14
N ARG A 72 -2.76 3.32 -19.91
CA ARG A 72 -1.85 3.00 -18.80
C ARG A 72 -1.28 1.60 -18.98
N THR A 73 0.05 1.48 -18.98
CA THR A 73 0.78 0.21 -19.00
C THR A 73 1.53 0.01 -17.68
N PHE A 74 1.55 -1.22 -17.16
CA PHE A 74 2.35 -1.58 -16.00
C PHE A 74 3.62 -2.30 -16.47
N VAL A 75 4.72 -1.57 -16.55
CA VAL A 75 5.99 -2.09 -17.07
C VAL A 75 6.62 -3.01 -16.03
N THR A 76 6.92 -4.25 -16.44
CA THR A 76 7.63 -5.23 -15.63
C THR A 76 9.10 -5.21 -16.05
N PRO A 77 10.08 -5.30 -15.11
CA PRO A 77 11.48 -5.38 -15.48
C PRO A 77 11.76 -6.64 -16.32
N GLU A 78 12.61 -6.53 -17.34
CA GLU A 78 12.95 -7.64 -18.24
C GLU A 78 13.61 -8.81 -17.50
N VAL A 79 14.50 -8.50 -16.55
CA VAL A 79 15.19 -9.48 -15.71
C VAL A 79 14.82 -9.23 -14.24
N PRO A 80 13.80 -9.92 -13.70
CA PRO A 80 13.39 -9.75 -12.31
C PRO A 80 14.37 -10.44 -11.36
N ASN A 81 14.76 -9.75 -10.28
CA ASN A 81 15.56 -10.36 -9.22
C ASN A 81 14.67 -11.20 -8.29
N LEU A 82 14.65 -12.52 -8.51
CA LEU A 82 13.83 -13.47 -7.74
C LEU A 82 14.32 -13.72 -6.31
N HIS A 83 15.53 -13.27 -5.96
CA HIS A 83 16.08 -13.38 -4.61
C HIS A 83 15.49 -12.35 -3.65
N LEU A 84 15.04 -11.19 -4.16
CA LEU A 84 14.36 -10.19 -3.35
C LEU A 84 12.95 -10.68 -3.01
N LYS A 85 12.66 -10.80 -1.72
CA LYS A 85 11.37 -11.20 -1.17
C LYS A 85 10.67 -10.00 -0.54
N PRO A 86 9.32 -10.02 -0.42
CA PRO A 86 8.57 -8.92 0.19
C PRO A 86 8.90 -8.71 1.67
N LEU A 87 9.42 -9.74 2.35
CA LEU A 87 9.76 -9.72 3.77
C LEU A 87 11.24 -10.10 3.98
N VAL A 88 11.82 -9.56 5.05
CA VAL A 88 13.16 -9.89 5.53
C VAL A 88 13.04 -10.82 6.74
N SER A 89 14.06 -11.66 6.97
CA SER A 89 14.12 -12.52 8.15
C SER A 89 14.23 -11.70 9.44
N HIS A 90 13.49 -12.09 10.48
CA HIS A 90 13.57 -11.48 11.82
C HIS A 90 14.94 -11.62 12.50
N HIS A 91 15.80 -12.52 12.00
CA HIS A 91 17.16 -12.69 12.50
C HIS A 91 18.11 -11.58 12.03
N VAL A 92 17.66 -10.71 11.13
CA VAL A 92 18.43 -9.55 10.65
C VAL A 92 18.00 -8.32 11.44
N ASP A 93 18.94 -7.68 12.11
CA ASP A 93 18.70 -6.44 12.84
C ASP A 93 18.31 -5.30 11.89
N GLU A 94 17.51 -4.36 12.39
CA GLU A 94 17.14 -3.16 11.64
C GLU A 94 18.36 -2.24 11.41
N LEU A 95 18.62 -1.90 10.15
CA LEU A 95 19.69 -0.97 9.80
C LEU A 95 19.25 0.48 10.04
N LYS A 96 19.97 1.20 10.91
CA LYS A 96 19.78 2.63 11.15
C LYS A 96 20.95 3.43 10.57
N ASN A 97 20.70 4.16 9.50
CA ASN A 97 21.68 5.06 8.90
C ASN A 97 21.90 6.27 9.81
N LYS A 98 23.16 6.59 10.08
CA LYS A 98 23.57 7.81 10.79
C LYS A 98 24.30 8.71 9.81
N TYR A 99 23.93 9.99 9.82
CA TYR A 99 24.60 11.04 9.06
C TYR A 99 25.20 12.01 10.06
N ASP A 100 26.36 12.55 9.71
CA ASP A 100 26.96 13.62 10.50
C ASP A 100 26.10 14.87 10.36
N ALA A 101 25.53 15.35 11.47
CA ALA A 101 24.62 16.50 11.45
C ALA A 101 25.36 17.82 11.22
N GLU A 102 26.66 17.88 11.52
CA GLU A 102 27.47 19.07 11.32
C GLU A 102 27.82 19.26 9.83
N LEU A 103 28.23 18.17 9.17
CA LEU A 103 28.55 18.19 7.74
C LEU A 103 27.29 18.12 6.86
N TYR A 104 26.32 17.30 7.23
CA TYR A 104 25.14 17.01 6.41
C TYR A 104 23.85 17.32 7.17
N PRO A 105 23.51 18.61 7.30
CA PRO A 105 22.36 19.04 8.12
C PRO A 105 21.03 18.49 7.60
N LYS A 106 20.94 18.17 6.30
CA LYS A 106 19.74 17.58 5.66
C LYS A 106 19.76 16.04 5.62
N GLY A 107 20.76 15.41 6.23
CA GLY A 107 20.91 13.96 6.29
C GLY A 107 20.96 13.30 4.91
N ALA A 108 20.11 12.30 4.69
CA ALA A 108 20.11 11.49 3.47
C ALA A 108 19.82 12.26 2.17
N GLN A 109 19.13 13.40 2.27
CA GLN A 109 18.76 14.22 1.11
C GLN A 109 19.76 15.35 0.86
N ASP A 110 20.86 15.41 1.61
CA ASP A 110 21.81 16.49 1.47
C ASP A 110 22.63 16.36 0.17
N GLY A 111 22.79 17.49 -0.52
CA GLY A 111 23.49 17.52 -1.80
C GLY A 111 24.99 17.27 -1.66
N GLN A 112 25.62 17.77 -0.60
CA GLN A 112 27.05 17.58 -0.34
C GLN A 112 27.37 16.10 -0.12
N LEU A 113 26.55 15.39 0.66
CA LEU A 113 26.68 13.94 0.87
C LEU A 113 26.68 13.15 -0.45
N TYR A 114 25.81 13.54 -1.38
CA TYR A 114 25.73 12.93 -2.69
C TYR A 114 27.01 13.18 -3.52
N PHE A 115 27.51 14.41 -3.55
CA PHE A 115 28.76 14.75 -4.24
C PHE A 115 29.97 14.01 -3.65
N ASP A 116 30.08 13.94 -2.33
CA ASP A 116 31.17 13.23 -1.69
C ASP A 116 31.10 11.72 -1.96
N SER A 117 29.89 11.15 -1.99
CA SER A 117 29.67 9.76 -2.39
C SER A 117 30.06 9.52 -3.85
N LEU A 118 29.80 10.47 -4.76
CA LEU A 118 30.25 10.41 -6.15
C LEU A 118 31.76 10.51 -6.29
N ILE A 119 32.41 11.45 -5.59
CA ILE A 119 33.87 11.61 -5.60
C ILE A 119 34.51 10.32 -5.08
N LYS A 120 33.95 9.74 -4.03
CA LYS A 120 34.39 8.45 -3.49
C LYS A 120 34.27 7.34 -4.53
N TYR A 121 33.13 7.25 -5.21
CA TYR A 121 32.91 6.28 -6.29
C TYR A 121 33.92 6.43 -7.44
N ILE A 122 34.24 7.66 -7.87
CA ILE A 122 35.23 7.90 -8.93
C ILE A 122 36.62 7.43 -8.52
N LYS A 123 36.98 7.61 -7.24
CA LYS A 123 38.30 7.24 -6.71
C LYS A 123 38.44 5.75 -6.47
N GLU A 124 37.40 5.11 -5.93
CA GLU A 124 37.47 3.74 -5.40
C GLU A 124 36.70 2.70 -6.23
N GLY A 125 35.80 3.15 -7.11
CA GLY A 125 34.89 2.28 -7.87
C GLY A 125 33.73 1.72 -7.04
N GLU A 126 33.14 0.62 -7.53
CA GLU A 126 32.09 -0.13 -6.83
C GLU A 126 32.67 -0.89 -5.63
N THR A 127 32.75 -0.21 -4.50
CA THR A 127 33.11 -0.86 -3.24
C THR A 127 31.85 -1.37 -2.55
N PRO A 128 31.65 -2.69 -2.39
CA PRO A 128 30.54 -3.18 -1.60
C PRO A 128 30.76 -2.77 -0.15
N VAL A 129 29.83 -2.00 0.41
CA VAL A 129 29.83 -1.71 1.84
C VAL A 129 29.43 -3.01 2.54
N SER A 130 30.42 -3.81 2.94
CA SER A 130 30.18 -5.13 3.53
C SER A 130 29.25 -5.06 4.75
N LEU A 131 28.41 -6.07 4.94
CA LEU A 131 27.52 -6.16 6.10
C LEU A 131 28.29 -6.03 7.42
N ASP A 132 29.52 -6.52 7.47
CA ASP A 132 30.44 -6.35 8.60
C ASP A 132 30.87 -4.89 8.80
N MET A 133 31.08 -4.13 7.74
CA MET A 133 31.40 -2.71 7.80
C MET A 133 30.18 -1.88 8.22
N GLN A 134 28.97 -2.27 7.82
CA GLN A 134 27.73 -1.62 8.26
C GLN A 134 27.43 -1.90 9.74
N LYS A 135 27.60 -3.16 10.19
CA LYS A 135 27.50 -3.53 11.61
C LYS A 135 28.53 -2.80 12.48
N LYS A 136 29.79 -2.69 12.03
CA LYS A 136 30.86 -1.93 12.71
C LYS A 136 30.59 -0.42 12.76
N ARG A 137 30.01 0.19 11.72
CA ARG A 137 29.56 1.60 11.72
C ARG A 137 28.48 1.89 12.77
N VAL A 138 27.62 0.91 13.07
CA VAL A 138 26.59 1.02 14.13
C VAL A 138 27.18 0.82 15.53
N PHE A 139 28.12 -0.12 15.71
CA PHE A 139 28.66 -0.52 17.03
C PHE A 139 29.77 0.37 17.61
N ASN A 140 30.30 1.34 16.87
CA ASN A 140 31.40 2.19 17.35
C ASN A 140 31.00 3.34 18.29
N TYR A 141 29.74 3.42 18.75
CA TYR A 141 29.33 4.42 19.75
C TYR A 141 29.26 3.90 21.18
N SER A 142 29.83 2.71 21.46
CA SER A 142 29.69 2.05 22.77
C SER A 142 30.95 1.77 23.59
N LYS A 143 32.16 1.96 23.08
CA LYS A 143 33.37 1.59 23.84
C LYS A 143 34.09 2.76 24.52
N ASP A 144 33.73 4.01 24.24
CA ASP A 144 34.38 5.16 24.86
C ASP A 144 33.97 5.35 26.34
N TRP A 145 32.81 4.82 26.74
CA TRP A 145 32.30 4.87 28.13
C TRP A 145 32.61 3.62 28.96
N MET A 146 33.35 2.65 28.41
CA MET A 146 33.81 1.43 29.07
C MET A 146 35.33 1.39 29.26
N LYS A 147 36.00 2.54 29.35
CA LYS A 147 37.36 2.55 29.94
C LYS A 147 37.20 2.45 31.46
N PRO A 148 37.67 1.39 32.14
CA PRO A 148 37.75 1.42 33.58
C PRO A 148 38.57 2.66 33.96
N LYS A 149 38.08 3.47 34.91
CA LYS A 149 38.95 4.47 35.53
C LYS A 149 40.11 3.69 36.13
N ASN A 150 41.32 3.92 35.63
CA ASN A 150 42.52 3.43 36.30
C ASN A 150 42.45 3.97 37.74
N SER A 151 42.37 3.06 38.70
CA SER A 151 42.41 3.37 40.12
C SER A 151 43.87 3.67 40.47
N ASP A 152 44.19 4.96 40.63
CA ASP A 152 45.35 5.40 41.41
C ASP A 152 45.06 5.23 42.91
#